data_AF-A0A1W7RB45-F1
#
_entry.id   AF-A0A1W7RB45-F1
#
_cell.length_a   1.000
_cell.length_b   1.000
_cell.length_c   1.000
_cell.angle_alpha   90.00
_cell.angle_beta   90.00
_cell.angle_gamma   90.00
#
_symmetry.space_group_name_H-M   'P 1'
#
loop_
_entity.id
_entity.type
_entity.pdbx_description
1 polymer ?
#
loop_
_entity_poly.entity_id
_entity_poly.type
_entity_poly.pdbx_seq_one_letter_code
_entity_poly.pdbx_strand_id
1 'polypeptide(L)' 'MNTKLLLVMLMITAVILFFEAETISGDGTRCIGQPQCADDCRAKGCSHGRCVNAICRCMYCGK' A
#
# COMPACT_ATOMS: atom_id res chain seq x y z
N MET A 1 0.78 -29.59 20.49
CA MET A 1 1.18 -28.37 19.76
C MET A 1 2.17 -27.63 20.66
N ASN A 2 3.42 -27.45 20.22
CA ASN A 2 4.43 -26.82 21.07
C ASN A 2 4.21 -25.31 21.05
N THR A 3 3.94 -24.70 22.21
CA THR A 3 3.67 -23.26 22.33
C THR A 3 4.78 -22.41 21.71
N LYS A 4 6.02 -22.93 21.75
CA LYS A 4 7.18 -22.33 21.10
C LYS A 4 7.07 -22.28 19.57
N LEU A 5 6.51 -23.33 18.95
CA LEU A 5 6.24 -23.38 17.52
C LEU A 5 5.11 -22.42 17.13
N LEU A 6 4.06 -22.31 17.96
CA LEU A 6 2.96 -21.35 17.72
C LEU A 6 3.44 -19.90 17.76
N LEU A 7 4.31 -19.57 18.71
CA LEU A 7 4.89 -18.22 18.80
C LEU A 7 5.76 -17.89 17.58
N VAL A 8 6.58 -18.83 17.11
CA VAL A 8 7.39 -18.63 15.90
C VAL A 8 6.50 -18.44 14.66
N MET A 9 5.46 -19.26 14.50
CA MET A 9 4.49 -19.13 13.40
C MET A 9 3.82 -17.76 13.39
N LEU A 10 3.36 -17.27 14.56
CA LEU A 10 2.74 -15.96 14.73
C LEU A 10 3.69 -14.80 14.37
N MET A 11 4.94 -14.88 14.81
CA MET A 11 5.94 -13.85 14.49
C MET A 11 6.22 -13.78 12.99
N ILE A 12 6.33 -14.93 12.33
CA ILE A 12 6.54 -15.01 10.87
C ILE A 12 5.33 -14.42 10.13
N THR A 13 4.10 -14.75 10.54
CA THR A 13 2.89 -14.19 9.91
C THR A 13 2.80 -12.67 10.10
N ALA A 14 3.11 -12.16 11.29
CA ALA A 14 3.12 -10.73 11.56
C ALA A 14 4.15 -9.99 10.69
N VAL A 15 5.34 -10.56 10.51
CA VAL A 15 6.40 -9.99 9.67
C VAL A 15 5.97 -9.94 8.20
N ILE A 16 5.40 -11.03 7.67
CA ILE A 16 4.91 -11.07 6.28
C ILE A 16 3.83 -10.00 6.04
N LEU A 17 2.85 -9.88 6.93
CA LEU A 17 1.78 -8.88 6.81
C LEU A 17 2.32 -7.44 6.87
N PHE A 18 3.36 -7.20 7.67
CA PHE A 18 4.01 -5.90 7.77
C PHE A 18 4.73 -5.54 6.46
N PHE A 19 5.48 -6.48 5.88
CA PHE A 19 6.14 -6.29 4.59
C PHE A 19 5.14 -6.07 3.44
N GLU A 20 4.00 -6.75 3.44
CA GLU A 20 2.94 -6.50 2.44
C GLU A 20 2.33 -5.10 2.59
N ALA A 21 2.10 -4.64 3.83
CA ALA A 21 1.64 -3.27 4.08
C ALA A 21 2.65 -2.20 3.62
N GLU A 22 3.94 -2.42 3.83
CA GLU A 22 5.01 -1.51 3.39
C GLU A 22 5.20 -1.51 1.88
N THR A 23 5.08 -2.67 1.22
CA THR A 23 5.20 -2.76 -0.25
C THR A 23 4.02 -2.13 -0.99
N ILE A 24 2.82 -2.14 -0.41
CA ILE A 24 1.67 -1.35 -0.91
C ILE A 24 1.87 0.16 -0.66
N SER A 25 2.69 0.52 0.33
CA SER A 25 2.90 1.91 0.75
C SER A 25 4.14 2.57 0.12
N GLY A 26 5.12 1.77 -0.32
CA GLY A 26 6.49 2.22 -0.61
C GLY A 26 6.86 2.46 -2.07
N ASP A 27 6.06 2.01 -3.03
CA ASP A 27 6.24 2.34 -4.45
C ASP A 27 4.84 2.63 -4.99
N GLY A 28 4.63 3.82 -5.57
CA GLY A 28 3.28 4.35 -5.81
C GLY A 28 2.38 3.33 -6.53
N THR A 29 1.09 3.31 -6.16
CA THR A 29 0.13 2.32 -6.65
C THR A 29 0.23 2.18 -8.17
N ARG A 30 0.44 0.95 -8.66
CA ARG A 30 0.52 0.72 -10.10
C ARG A 30 -0.82 1.04 -10.76
N CYS A 31 -0.76 1.75 -11.88
CA CYS A 31 -1.95 2.16 -12.63
C CYS A 31 -1.86 1.74 -14.08
N ILE A 32 -2.99 1.24 -14.59
CA ILE A 32 -3.19 0.93 -16.00
C ILE A 32 -3.81 2.16 -16.69
N GLY A 33 -4.62 2.94 -15.96
CA GLY A 33 -5.25 4.14 -16.46
C GLY A 33 -5.44 5.22 -15.39
N GLN A 34 -5.69 6.44 -15.87
CA GLN A 34 -5.91 7.61 -15.03
C GLN A 34 -7.00 7.49 -13.95
N PRO A 35 -8.16 6.82 -14.16
CA PRO A 35 -9.22 6.78 -13.13
C PRO A 35 -8.83 5.99 -11.88
N GLN A 36 -7.98 4.96 -11.97
CA GLN A 36 -7.57 4.16 -10.81
C GLN A 36 -6.87 5.02 -9.74
N CYS A 37 -6.01 5.94 -10.18
CA CYS A 37 -5.29 6.81 -9.26
C CYS A 37 -6.18 7.86 -8.57
N ALA A 38 -7.34 8.20 -9.16
CA ALA A 38 -8.22 9.20 -8.57
C ALA A 38 -8.83 8.71 -7.26
N ASP A 39 -9.28 7.45 -7.23
CA ASP A 39 -9.85 6.83 -6.04
C ASP A 39 -8.77 6.53 -4.99
N ASP A 40 -7.62 5.98 -5.41
CA ASP A 40 -6.49 5.70 -4.51
C ASP A 40 -5.95 6.98 -3.85
N CYS A 41 -5.78 8.05 -4.61
CA CYS A 41 -5.30 9.31 -4.08
C CYS A 41 -6.34 10.00 -3.20
N ARG A 42 -7.63 9.87 -3.51
CA ARG A 42 -8.71 10.37 -2.65
C ARG A 42 -8.73 9.65 -1.30
N ALA A 43 -8.55 8.33 -1.29
CA ALA A 43 -8.44 7.55 -0.05
C ALA A 43 -7.23 7.99 0.82
N LYS A 44 -6.14 8.44 0.19
CA LYS A 44 -4.97 9.02 0.87
C LYS A 44 -5.15 10.49 1.27
N GLY A 45 -6.33 11.09 1.09
CA GLY A 45 -6.60 12.48 1.45
C GLY A 45 -6.10 13.51 0.43
N CYS A 46 -5.84 13.09 -0.81
CA CYS A 46 -5.40 13.95 -1.90
C CYS A 46 -6.53 14.26 -2.86
N SER A 47 -6.65 15.52 -3.27
CA SER A 47 -7.73 15.94 -4.18
C SER A 47 -7.47 15.56 -5.64
N HIS A 48 -6.24 15.17 -5.99
CA HIS A 48 -5.88 14.81 -7.35
C HIS A 48 -4.87 13.65 -7.42
N GLY A 49 -4.99 12.84 -8.46
CA GLY A 49 -4.08 11.72 -8.75
C GLY A 49 -3.90 11.57 -10.26
N ARG A 50 -2.67 11.33 -10.71
CA ARG A 50 -2.37 11.04 -12.12
C ARG A 50 -1.53 9.79 -12.26
N CYS A 51 -1.81 8.99 -13.28
CA CYS A 51 -0.99 7.86 -13.65
C CYS A 51 0.21 8.33 -14.50
N VAL A 52 1.43 8.14 -14.01
CA VAL A 52 2.67 8.51 -14.70
C VAL A 52 3.62 7.32 -14.66
N ASN A 53 4.10 6.85 -15.81
CA ASN A 53 4.96 5.65 -15.91
C ASN A 53 4.38 4.42 -15.21
N ALA A 54 3.06 4.20 -15.33
CA ALA A 54 2.32 3.15 -14.63
C ALA A 54 2.37 3.24 -13.10
N ILE A 55 2.64 4.42 -12.54
CA ILE A 55 2.67 4.71 -11.10
C ILE A 55 1.70 5.87 -10.80
N CYS A 56 0.85 5.70 -9.79
CA CYS A 56 -0.03 6.74 -9.30
C CYS A 56 0.74 7.81 -8.55
N ARG A 57 0.62 9.04 -9.03
CA ARG A 57 1.20 10.24 -8.42
C ARG A 57 0.08 11.11 -7.87
N CYS A 58 -0.07 11.06 -6.55
CA CYS A 58 -1.03 11.90 -5.83
C CYS A 58 -0.50 13.33 -5.66
N MET A 59 -1.37 14.31 -5.85
CA MET A 59 -1.08 15.74 -5.74
C MET A 59 -2.15 16.40 -4.88
N TYR A 60 -1.79 17.54 -4.26
CA TYR A 60 -2.69 18.29 -3.39
C TYR A 60 -3.25 17.42 -2.23
N CYS A 61 -2.38 16.63 -1.63
CA CYS A 61 -2.67 15.90 -0.40
C CYS A 61 -2.86 16.87 0.76
N GLY A 62 -3.98 16.73 1.48
CA GLY A 62 -4.22 17.45 2.71
C GLY A 62 -3.08 17.21 3.69
N LYS A 63 -2.62 18.27 4.33
CA LYS A 63 -1.63 18.22 5.40
C LYS A 63 -2.13 17.41 6.58
#